data_AF-A0A1B0Z313-F1
#
_entry.id   AF-A0A1B0Z313-F1
#
_cell.length_a   1.000
_cell.length_b   1.000
_cell.length_c   1.000
_cell.angle_alpha   90.00
_cell.angle_beta   90.00
_cell.angle_gamma   90.00
#
_symmetry.space_group_name_H-M   'P 1'
#
loop_
_entity.id
_entity.type
_entity.pdbx_description
1 polymer ?
#
loop_
_entity_poly.entity_id
_entity_poly.type
_entity_poly.pdbx_seq_one_letter_code
_entity_poly.pdbx_strand_id
1 'polypeptide(L)'
;MSHYYAAITSSARKNKATARGHKSTGISGWAGSYEGVIAYDIYHCDGTDYVCVEQRTHPSDGFETVDVLYNGPLGVFKARSLREAS
;
A
#
# COMPACT_ATOMS: atom_id res chain seq x y z
N MET A 1 -2.56 9.86 -20.17
CA MET A 1 -1.47 9.97 -19.17
C MET A 1 -2.05 9.58 -17.82
N SER A 2 -1.58 8.49 -17.21
CA SER A 2 -2.08 8.02 -15.91
C SER A 2 -1.28 8.65 -14.77
N HIS A 3 -1.96 9.12 -13.74
CA HIS A 3 -1.36 9.65 -12.51
C HIS A 3 -1.82 8.80 -11.33
N TYR A 4 -0.90 8.51 -10.41
CA TYR A 4 -1.23 7.89 -9.12
C TYR A 4 -1.16 8.93 -8.02
N TYR A 5 -2.01 8.78 -7.01
CA TYR A 5 -2.10 9.70 -5.87
C TYR A 5 -2.25 8.91 -4.58
N ALA A 6 -1.59 9.36 -3.52
CA ALA A 6 -1.80 8.89 -2.16
C ALA A 6 -1.89 10.07 -1.19
N ALA A 7 -2.70 9.92 -0.15
CA ALA A 7 -2.84 10.91 0.91
C ALA A 7 -3.09 10.22 2.24
N ILE A 8 -2.49 10.74 3.31
CA ILE A 8 -2.85 10.35 4.68
C ILE A 8 -4.09 11.16 5.08
N THR A 9 -5.25 10.52 5.03
CA THR A 9 -6.55 11.19 5.25
C THR A 9 -6.95 11.28 6.72
N SER A 10 -6.45 10.37 7.56
CA SER A 10 -6.62 10.36 9.02
C SER A 10 -5.26 10.25 9.70
N SER A 11 -4.88 11.26 10.47
CA SER A 11 -3.61 11.31 11.21
C SER A 11 -3.69 12.34 12.34
N ALA A 12 -2.92 12.12 13.42
CA ALA A 12 -2.67 13.14 14.43
C ALA A 12 -1.80 14.30 13.92
N ARG A 13 -1.17 14.16 12.74
CA ARG A 13 -0.39 15.24 12.12
C ARG A 13 -1.29 16.35 11.62
N LYS A 14 -0.91 17.60 11.91
CA LYS A 14 -1.63 18.80 11.46
C LYS A 14 -1.57 19.00 9.93
N ASN A 15 -0.49 18.56 9.29
CA ASN A 15 -0.31 18.65 7.84
C ASN A 15 -0.49 17.27 7.19
N LYS A 16 -1.43 17.16 6.25
CA LYS A 16 -1.65 15.93 5.48
C LYS A 16 -0.49 15.73 4.51
N ALA A 17 0.23 14.61 4.65
CA ALA A 17 1.19 14.21 3.63
C ALA A 17 0.44 13.70 2.39
N THR A 18 0.82 14.20 1.22
CA THR A 18 0.32 13.74 -0.08
C THR A 18 1.51 13.37 -0.97
N ALA A 19 1.31 12.38 -1.84
CA ALA A 19 2.30 11.95 -2.81
C ALA A 19 1.64 11.74 -4.18
N ARG A 20 2.40 12.04 -5.25
CA ARG A 20 1.99 11.87 -6.64
C ARG A 20 3.01 11.02 -7.36
N GLY A 21 2.52 9.99 -8.06
CA GLY A 21 3.32 9.07 -8.86
C GLY A 21 3.09 9.25 -10.37
N HIS A 22 4.04 8.74 -11.16
CA HIS A 22 3.91 8.63 -12.62
C HIS A 22 3.81 7.16 -13.03
N LYS A 23 3.29 6.90 -14.24
CA LYS A 23 3.19 5.56 -14.83
C LYS A 23 4.48 4.73 -14.72
N SER A 24 5.64 5.38 -14.89
CA SER A 24 6.95 4.73 -14.87
C SER A 24 7.56 4.53 -13.47
N THR A 25 7.04 5.23 -12.46
CA THR A 25 7.58 5.19 -11.08
C THR A 25 6.61 4.57 -10.08
N GLY A 26 5.33 4.50 -10.42
CA GLY A 26 4.28 4.08 -9.50
C GLY A 26 4.17 4.99 -8.28
N ILE A 27 3.60 4.44 -7.22
CA ILE A 27 3.59 5.00 -5.86
C ILE A 27 3.72 3.87 -4.85
N SER A 28 4.59 4.07 -3.86
CA SER A 28 4.86 3.10 -2.80
C SER A 28 4.68 3.77 -1.44
N GLY A 29 4.19 3.02 -0.47
CA GLY A 29 3.97 3.53 0.86
C GLY A 29 3.68 2.44 1.87
N TRP A 30 3.53 2.84 3.12
CA TRP A 30 3.24 1.91 4.19
C TRP A 30 2.53 2.59 5.36
N ALA A 31 1.82 1.81 6.15
CA ALA A 31 1.21 2.22 7.40
C ALA A 31 1.39 1.10 8.44
N GLY A 32 1.79 1.45 9.65
CA GLY A 32 2.14 0.45 10.66
C GLY A 32 1.92 0.91 12.09
N SER A 33 1.98 -0.06 12.99
CA SER A 33 1.99 0.06 14.44
C SER A 33 3.25 -0.62 14.99
N TYR A 34 3.43 -0.64 16.31
CA TYR A 34 4.53 -1.40 16.92
C TYR A 34 4.51 -2.90 16.63
N GLU A 35 3.37 -3.47 16.21
CA GLU A 35 3.24 -4.90 15.89
C GLU A 35 3.68 -5.22 14.45
N GLY A 36 3.86 -4.21 13.59
CA GLY A 36 4.25 -4.41 12.21
C GLY A 36 3.64 -3.41 11.25
N VAL A 37 3.78 -3.70 9.96
CA VAL A 37 3.46 -2.77 8.89
C VAL A 37 2.70 -3.45 7.75
N ILE A 38 1.73 -2.74 7.19
CA ILE A 38 1.19 -3.04 5.86
C ILE A 38 1.86 -2.10 4.85
N ALA A 39 2.62 -2.68 3.93
CA ALA A 39 3.27 -1.97 2.84
C ALA A 39 2.50 -2.20 1.53
N TYR A 40 2.53 -1.21 0.65
CA TYR A 40 1.92 -1.30 -0.67
C TYR A 40 2.81 -0.67 -1.74
N ASP A 41 2.71 -1.24 -2.94
CA ASP A 41 3.31 -0.73 -4.17
C ASP A 41 2.25 -0.76 -5.27
N ILE A 42 1.91 0.39 -5.85
CA ILE A 42 1.01 0.51 -7.00
C ILE A 42 1.82 0.97 -8.19
N TYR A 43 1.77 0.21 -9.29
CA TYR A 43 2.61 0.45 -10.46
C TYR A 43 1.92 0.04 -11.76
N HIS A 44 2.44 0.51 -12.89
CA HIS A 44 1.96 0.10 -14.21
C HIS A 44 2.90 -0.93 -14.83
N CYS A 45 2.34 -2.01 -15.37
CA CYS A 45 3.08 -3.00 -16.14
C CYS A 45 2.21 -3.51 -17.31
N ASP A 46 2.78 -3.62 -18.51
CA ASP A 46 2.13 -4.24 -19.68
C ASP A 46 0.69 -3.78 -19.97
N GLY A 47 0.45 -2.46 -19.86
CA GLY A 47 -0.87 -1.88 -20.14
C GLY A 47 -1.86 -1.96 -18.98
N THR A 48 -1.48 -2.57 -17.86
CA THR A 48 -2.34 -2.81 -16.68
C THR A 48 -1.74 -2.19 -15.42
N ASP A 49 -2.61 -1.69 -14.53
CA ASP A 49 -2.19 -1.23 -13.20
C ASP A 49 -2.22 -2.41 -12.22
N TYR A 50 -1.12 -2.57 -11.49
CA TYR A 50 -0.91 -3.63 -10.49
C TYR A 50 -0.80 -3.04 -9.10
N VAL A 51 -1.08 -3.88 -8.10
CA VAL A 51 -0.79 -3.60 -6.70
C VAL A 51 -0.15 -4.82 -6.05
N CYS A 52 0.92 -4.57 -5.29
CA CYS A 52 1.45 -5.50 -4.31
C CYS A 52 1.10 -4.97 -2.91
N VAL A 53 0.62 -5.84 -2.03
CA VAL A 53 0.35 -5.56 -0.62
C VAL A 53 1.04 -6.64 0.21
N GLU A 54 1.86 -6.18 1.15
CA GLU A 54 2.69 -7.05 1.97
C GLU A 54 2.50 -6.71 3.45
N GLN A 55 2.54 -7.74 4.29
CA GLN A 55 2.79 -7.56 5.71
C GLN A 55 4.30 -7.58 5.92
N ARG A 56 4.83 -6.58 6.63
CA ARG A 56 6.24 -6.45 6.97
C ARG A 56 6.44 -6.28 8.47
N THR A 57 7.64 -6.59 8.98
CA THR A 57 8.01 -6.30 10.36
C THR A 57 8.06 -4.79 10.60
N HIS A 58 8.00 -4.38 11.87
CA HIS A 58 8.13 -2.97 12.23
C HIS A 58 9.49 -2.42 11.73
N PRO A 59 9.62 -1.14 11.33
CA PRO A 59 10.87 -0.64 10.77
C PRO A 59 12.08 -0.71 11.71
N SER A 60 11.85 -0.75 13.04
CA SER A 60 12.94 -1.00 14.00
C SER A 60 13.52 -2.40 13.92
N ASP A 61 12.78 -3.34 13.35
CA ASP A 61 13.07 -4.77 13.33
C ASP A 61 13.52 -5.22 11.93
N GLY A 62 13.93 -4.28 11.08
CA GLY A 62 14.50 -4.56 9.76
C GLY A 62 13.54 -4.41 8.56
N PHE A 63 12.25 -4.18 8.80
CA PHE A 63 11.24 -3.97 7.75
C PHE A 63 11.14 -5.12 6.72
N GLU A 64 11.35 -6.34 7.19
CA GLU A 64 11.37 -7.55 6.36
C GLU A 64 9.96 -7.98 6.00
N THR A 65 9.78 -8.56 4.80
CA THR A 65 8.48 -9.11 4.38
C THR A 65 8.16 -10.38 5.16
N VAL A 66 7.04 -10.35 5.87
CA VAL A 66 6.48 -11.47 6.61
C VAL A 66 5.55 -12.29 5.71
N ASP A 67 4.68 -11.63 4.95
CA ASP A 67 3.72 -12.27 4.05
C ASP A 67 3.34 -11.37 2.86
N VAL A 68 2.97 -11.98 1.74
CA VAL A 68 2.42 -11.31 0.56
C VAL A 68 0.91 -11.50 0.56
N LEU A 69 0.20 -10.48 1.05
CA LEU A 69 -1.26 -10.51 1.19
C LEU A 69 -1.97 -10.45 -0.16
N TYR A 70 -1.37 -9.73 -1.13
CA TYR A 70 -1.85 -9.68 -2.50
C TYR A 70 -0.78 -9.21 -3.47
N ASN A 71 -0.72 -9.79 -4.66
CA ASN A 71 0.07 -9.29 -5.77
C ASN A 71 -0.65 -9.57 -7.09
N GLY A 72 -1.15 -8.52 -7.75
CA GLY A 72 -1.93 -8.68 -8.97
C GLY A 72 -2.58 -7.40 -9.49
N PRO A 73 -3.44 -7.51 -10.52
CA PRO A 73 -4.09 -6.36 -11.14
C PRO A 73 -4.97 -5.59 -10.16
N LEU A 74 -4.76 -4.27 -10.06
CA LEU A 74 -5.46 -3.39 -9.12
C LEU A 74 -7.00 -3.46 -9.27
N GLY A 75 -7.49 -3.54 -10.52
CA GLY A 75 -8.93 -3.63 -10.81
C GLY A 75 -9.59 -4.94 -10.37
N VAL A 76 -8.82 -5.94 -9.97
CA VAL A 76 -9.29 -7.26 -9.52
C VAL A 76 -9.15 -7.41 -8.01
N PHE A 77 -8.39 -6.54 -7.34
CA PHE A 77 -8.20 -6.59 -5.90
C PHE A 77 -9.54 -6.49 -5.17
N LYS A 78 -9.99 -7.61 -4.61
CA LYS A 78 -11.15 -7.68 -3.73
C LYS A 78 -10.63 -7.81 -2.30
N ALA A 79 -10.58 -6.69 -1.57
CA ALA A 79 -10.47 -6.75 -0.13
C ALA A 79 -11.63 -7.63 0.37
N ARG A 80 -11.32 -8.83 0.89
CA ARG A 80 -12.33 -9.61 1.58
C ARG A 80 -12.76 -8.77 2.77
N SER A 81 -14.03 -8.36 2.79
CA SER A 81 -14.60 -7.67 3.94
C SER A 81 -14.30 -8.51 5.17
N LEU A 82 -13.51 -7.95 6.09
CA LEU A 82 -13.44 -8.43 7.46
C LEU A 82 -14.80 -8.11 8.07
N ARG A 83 -15.82 -8.93 7.79
CA ARG A 83 -16.98 -8.96 8.69
C ARG A 83 -16.43 -9.50 10.00
N GLU A 84 -16.53 -8.65 11.03
CA GLU A 84 -16.10 -8.90 12.40
C GLU A 84 -16.52 -10.33 12.79
N ALA A 85 -15.53 -11.12 13.21
CA ALA A 85 -15.83 -12.31 13.98
C ALA A 85 -16.48 -11.81 15.28
N SER A 86 -17.81 -11.87 15.31
CA SER A 86 -18.66 -11.68 16.48
C SER A 86 -18.43 -12.77 17.52
#